data_AF-A0A2N1U4S8-F1
#
_entry.id   AF-A0A2N1U4S8-F1
#
_cell.length_a   1.000
_cell.length_b   1.000
_cell.length_c   1.000
_cell.angle_alpha   90.00
_cell.angle_beta   90.00
_cell.angle_gamma   90.00
#
_symmetry.space_group_name_H-M   'P 1'
#
loop_
_entity.id
_entity.type
_entity.pdbx_description
1 polymer ?
#
loop_
_entity_poly.entity_id
_entity_poly.type
_entity_poly.pdbx_seq_one_letter_code
_entity_poly.pdbx_strand_id
1 'polypeptide(L)'
;MRKITLVLSLMLAILSFNYLAANEHETLFPNEIIEVLATECPVMGGAIDKAVNTIVGGRLYYFCCSGCISSFEADPEKFQAKLKDAATRTLKVTNVEGKCPVSGLEASFKFFKIDEEAATITFYHD
;
A
#
# COMPACT_ATOMS: atom_id res chain seq x y z
N MET A 1 -23.74 -36.67 32.54
CA MET A 1 -22.93 -35.46 32.82
C MET A 1 -21.63 -35.42 32.02
N ARG A 2 -20.72 -36.41 32.13
CA ARG A 2 -19.44 -36.47 31.38
C ARG A 2 -19.56 -36.40 29.84
N LYS A 3 -20.60 -37.00 29.25
CA LYS A 3 -20.85 -36.98 27.78
C LYS A 3 -21.32 -35.61 27.26
N ILE A 4 -22.07 -34.85 28.06
CA ILE A 4 -22.59 -33.52 27.69
C ILE A 4 -21.45 -32.49 27.68
N THR A 5 -20.52 -32.61 28.63
CA THR A 5 -19.32 -31.74 28.69
C THR A 5 -18.42 -31.92 27.46
N LEU A 6 -18.27 -33.16 26.95
CA LEU A 6 -17.46 -33.47 25.75
C LEU A 6 -18.06 -32.90 24.45
N VAL A 7 -19.39 -32.92 24.31
CA VAL A 7 -20.07 -32.36 23.13
C VAL A 7 -20.02 -30.83 23.14
N LEU A 8 -20.16 -30.22 24.32
CA LEU A 8 -20.10 -28.76 24.47
C LEU A 8 -18.68 -28.22 24.19
N SER A 9 -17.63 -28.92 24.63
CA SER A 9 -16.24 -28.55 24.32
C SER A 9 -15.91 -28.72 22.83
N LEU A 10 -16.48 -29.73 22.17
CA LEU A 10 -16.26 -29.97 20.74
C LEU A 10 -16.96 -28.89 19.89
N MET A 11 -18.18 -28.47 20.26
CA MET A 11 -18.87 -27.39 19.57
C MET A 11 -18.20 -26.03 19.78
N LEU A 12 -17.67 -25.75 20.97
CA LEU A 12 -16.93 -24.51 21.23
C LEU A 12 -15.63 -24.46 20.41
N ALA A 13 -14.96 -25.60 20.23
CA ALA A 13 -13.79 -25.71 19.34
C ALA A 13 -14.19 -25.50 17.86
N ILE A 14 -15.27 -26.10 17.39
CA ILE A 14 -15.73 -25.92 16.00
C ILE A 14 -16.09 -24.45 15.73
N LEU A 15 -16.69 -23.75 16.71
CA LEU A 15 -16.99 -22.32 16.60
C LEU A 15 -15.73 -21.44 16.54
N SER A 16 -14.68 -21.77 17.30
CA SER A 16 -13.41 -21.01 17.27
C SER A 16 -12.58 -21.28 16.02
N PHE A 17 -12.60 -22.50 15.47
CA PHE A 17 -11.93 -22.82 14.21
C PHE A 17 -12.55 -22.10 13.00
N ASN A 18 -13.88 -21.95 12.95
CA ASN A 18 -14.55 -21.23 11.86
C ASN A 18 -14.30 -19.71 11.92
N TYR A 19 -14.06 -19.13 13.10
CA TYR A 19 -13.82 -17.68 13.26
C TYR A 19 -12.48 -17.22 12.67
N LEU A 20 -11.47 -18.11 12.66
CA LEU A 20 -10.14 -17.80 12.13
C LEU A 20 -10.07 -17.83 10.59
N ALA A 21 -11.05 -18.45 9.91
CA ALA A 21 -11.05 -18.59 8.45
C ALA A 21 -11.71 -17.40 7.71
N ALA A 22 -12.44 -16.51 8.40
CA ALA A 22 -13.25 -15.46 7.79
C ALA A 22 -12.54 -14.11 7.60
N ASN A 23 -11.22 -14.05 7.79
CA ASN A 23 -10.43 -12.84 7.53
C ASN A 23 -9.40 -13.13 6.44
N GLU A 24 -9.89 -13.60 5.29
CA GLU A 24 -9.14 -13.44 4.06
C GLU A 24 -9.12 -11.95 3.73
N HIS A 25 -7.93 -11.37 3.86
CA HIS A 25 -7.61 -10.00 3.53
C HIS A 25 -7.87 -9.80 2.02
N GLU A 26 -9.13 -9.53 1.67
CA GLU A 26 -9.51 -8.96 0.39
C GLU A 26 -8.61 -7.73 0.22
N THR A 27 -7.70 -7.78 -0.74
CA THR A 27 -6.76 -6.69 -1.03
C THR A 27 -7.55 -5.55 -1.64
N LEU A 28 -8.29 -4.83 -0.81
CA LEU A 28 -9.00 -3.64 -1.22
C LEU A 28 -7.94 -2.58 -1.54
N PHE A 29 -7.79 -2.27 -2.83
CA PHE A 29 -6.95 -1.14 -3.22
C PHE A 29 -7.51 0.13 -2.55
N PRO A 30 -6.64 1.03 -2.06
CA PRO A 30 -7.12 2.25 -1.45
C PRO A 30 -7.85 3.08 -2.52
N ASN A 31 -8.87 3.83 -2.12
CA ASN A 31 -9.54 4.76 -3.03
C ASN A 31 -8.66 5.95 -3.39
N GLU A 32 -7.64 6.24 -2.57
CA GLU A 32 -6.78 7.42 -2.69
C GLU A 32 -5.34 7.09 -2.32
N ILE A 33 -4.40 7.76 -2.98
CA ILE A 33 -2.97 7.78 -2.63
C ILE A 33 -2.57 9.22 -2.38
N ILE A 34 -1.81 9.47 -1.31
CA ILE A 34 -1.26 10.79 -1.04
C ILE A 34 0.14 10.89 -1.66
N GLU A 35 0.28 11.70 -2.70
CA GLU A 35 1.58 11.99 -3.29
C GLU A 35 2.31 13.06 -2.49
N VAL A 36 3.55 12.76 -2.10
CA VAL A 36 4.43 13.67 -1.35
C VAL A 36 5.34 14.42 -2.33
N LEU A 37 5.08 15.72 -2.49
CA LEU A 37 5.71 16.60 -3.47
C LEU A 37 7.00 17.24 -2.93
N ALA A 38 7.93 16.40 -2.47
CA ALA A 38 9.26 16.85 -2.06
C ALA A 38 10.14 17.11 -3.29
N THR A 39 11.09 18.05 -3.17
CA THR A 39 12.10 18.33 -4.21
C THR A 39 13.44 17.65 -3.94
N GLU A 40 13.70 17.30 -2.68
CA GLU A 40 14.93 16.66 -2.22
C GLU A 40 14.66 15.28 -1.62
N CYS A 41 15.58 14.35 -1.85
CA CYS A 41 15.48 12.99 -1.37
C CYS A 41 15.57 12.94 0.18
N PRO A 42 14.62 12.31 0.88
CA PRO A 42 14.63 12.27 2.35
C PRO A 42 15.79 11.44 2.92
N VAL A 43 16.37 10.54 2.12
CA VAL A 43 17.45 9.64 2.55
C VAL A 43 18.80 10.36 2.52
N MET A 44 19.17 10.92 1.37
CA MET A 44 20.52 11.48 1.13
C MET A 44 20.56 12.94 0.62
N GLY A 45 19.42 13.61 0.45
CA GLY A 45 19.35 15.04 0.11
C GLY A 45 19.61 15.40 -1.36
N GLY A 46 19.79 14.42 -2.24
CA GLY A 46 19.93 14.67 -3.69
C GLY A 46 18.61 15.10 -4.35
N ALA A 47 18.69 15.69 -5.55
CA ALA A 47 17.51 16.03 -6.34
C ALA A 47 16.70 14.77 -6.69
N ILE A 48 15.38 14.85 -6.55
CA ILE A 48 14.47 13.73 -6.81
C ILE A 48 14.36 13.41 -8.31
N ASP A 49 14.30 12.11 -8.62
CA ASP A 49 13.82 11.57 -9.89
C ASP A 49 12.46 10.89 -9.66
N LYS A 50 11.40 11.34 -10.35
CA LYS A 50 10.05 10.76 -10.19
C LYS A 50 9.97 9.30 -10.64
N ALA A 51 10.89 8.84 -11.49
CA ALA A 51 10.99 7.44 -11.88
C ALA A 51 11.47 6.53 -10.73
N VAL A 52 12.08 7.11 -9.68
CA VAL A 52 12.55 6.40 -8.50
C VAL A 52 11.57 6.66 -7.36
N ASN A 53 10.65 5.73 -7.14
CA ASN A 53 9.55 5.92 -6.20
C ASN A 53 9.14 4.64 -5.49
N THR A 54 8.37 4.79 -4.41
CA THR A 54 7.70 3.69 -3.72
C THR A 54 6.42 4.17 -3.05
N ILE A 55 5.44 3.28 -2.89
CA ILE A 55 4.21 3.54 -2.15
C ILE A 55 4.27 2.79 -0.82
N VAL A 56 4.23 3.53 0.28
CA VAL A 56 4.26 2.99 1.65
C VAL A 56 3.15 3.64 2.45
N GLY A 57 2.29 2.83 3.07
CA GLY A 57 1.19 3.33 3.92
C GLY A 57 0.22 4.27 3.19
N GLY A 58 -0.10 3.98 1.92
CA GLY A 58 -1.01 4.80 1.11
C GLY A 58 -0.41 6.14 0.64
N ARG A 59 0.91 6.30 0.76
CA ARG A 59 1.62 7.52 0.38
C ARG A 59 2.69 7.21 -0.66
N LEU A 60 2.76 8.02 -1.71
CA LEU A 60 3.76 7.92 -2.76
C LEU A 60 4.94 8.85 -2.45
N TYR A 61 6.14 8.25 -2.40
CA TYR A 61 7.40 8.91 -2.12
C TYR A 61 8.36 8.79 -3.29
N TYR A 62 9.22 9.79 -3.46
CA TYR A 62 10.22 9.85 -4.52
C TYR A 62 11.64 9.97 -3.95
N PHE A 63 12.62 9.54 -4.74
CA PHE A 63 14.02 9.50 -4.34
C PHE A 63 14.97 9.92 -5.47
N CYS A 64 16.24 10.12 -5.15
CA CYS A 64 17.26 10.46 -6.15
C CYS A 64 17.93 9.23 -6.80
N CYS A 65 17.85 8.04 -6.18
CA CYS A 65 18.42 6.81 -6.73
C CYS A 65 17.76 5.55 -6.13
N SER A 66 17.87 4.42 -6.82
CA SER A 66 17.23 3.15 -6.41
C SER A 66 17.70 2.65 -5.04
N GLY A 67 18.95 2.90 -4.65
CA GLY A 67 19.46 2.53 -3.32
C GLY A 67 18.75 3.24 -2.15
N CYS A 68 18.16 4.41 -2.40
CA CYS A 68 17.34 5.10 -1.40
C CYS A 68 16.02 4.40 -1.11
N ILE A 69 15.45 3.68 -2.09
CA ILE A 69 14.19 2.94 -1.90
C ILE A 69 14.36 1.92 -0.78
N SER A 70 15.37 1.06 -0.87
CA SER A 70 15.62 0.01 0.14
C SER A 70 15.94 0.61 1.51
N SER A 71 16.67 1.73 1.55
CA SER A 71 16.95 2.43 2.80
C SER A 71 15.68 2.99 3.44
N PHE A 72 14.80 3.57 2.62
CA PHE A 72 13.53 4.14 3.06
C PHE A 72 12.58 3.04 3.55
N GLU A 73 12.43 1.95 2.81
CA GLU A 73 11.55 0.84 3.16
C GLU A 73 11.99 0.10 4.44
N ALA A 74 13.29 0.13 4.77
CA ALA A 74 13.82 -0.47 6.00
C ALA A 74 13.43 0.31 7.28
N ASP A 75 13.25 1.64 7.18
CA ASP A 75 12.84 2.49 8.31
C ASP A 75 12.01 3.70 7.81
N PRO A 76 10.77 3.48 7.34
CA PRO A 76 9.99 4.54 6.71
C PRO A 76 9.71 5.71 7.66
N GLU A 77 9.42 5.43 8.93
CA GLU A 77 9.05 6.44 9.93
C GLU A 77 10.16 7.48 10.11
N LYS A 78 11.42 7.04 10.19
CA LYS A 78 12.59 7.93 10.30
C LYS A 78 12.69 8.93 9.16
N PHE A 79 12.41 8.50 7.93
CA PHE A 79 12.51 9.37 6.76
C PHE A 79 11.24 10.19 6.51
N GLN A 80 10.07 9.65 6.84
CA GLN A 80 8.79 10.37 6.78
C GLN A 80 8.79 11.60 7.70
N ALA A 81 9.45 11.53 8.87
CA ALA A 81 9.60 12.68 9.77
C ALA A 81 10.30 13.88 9.10
N LYS A 82 11.18 13.64 8.11
CA LYS A 82 11.85 14.71 7.34
C LYS A 82 10.96 15.33 6.26
N LEU A 83 9.85 14.66 5.92
CA LEU A 83 8.91 15.08 4.88
C LEU A 83 7.61 15.66 5.44
N LYS A 84 7.52 15.86 6.76
CA LYS A 84 6.31 16.35 7.45
C LYS A 84 5.79 17.69 6.92
N ASP A 85 6.69 18.54 6.43
CA ASP A 85 6.38 19.89 5.92
C ASP A 85 6.33 19.92 4.37
N ALA A 86 6.55 18.78 3.70
CA ALA A 86 6.45 18.70 2.25
C ALA A 86 5.00 18.87 1.81
N ALA A 87 4.79 19.60 0.71
CA ALA A 87 3.47 19.69 0.10
C ALA A 87 2.97 18.29 -0.30
N THR A 88 1.66 18.09 -0.22
CA THR A 88 1.02 16.83 -0.62
C THR A 88 -0.15 17.10 -1.54
N ARG A 89 -0.44 16.15 -2.44
CA ARG A 89 -1.72 16.11 -3.16
C ARG A 89 -2.35 14.73 -3.09
N THR A 90 -3.67 14.69 -3.13
CA THR A 90 -4.44 13.45 -3.19
C THR A 90 -4.59 13.03 -4.64
N LEU A 91 -4.27 11.77 -4.93
CA LEU A 91 -4.53 11.11 -6.19
C LEU A 91 -5.67 10.12 -6.01
N LYS A 92 -6.71 10.23 -6.84
CA LYS A 92 -7.80 9.25 -6.85
C LYS A 92 -7.35 7.99 -7.60
N VAL A 93 -7.57 6.83 -6.99
CA VAL A 93 -7.29 5.54 -7.63
C VAL A 93 -8.40 5.23 -8.62
N THR A 94 -8.04 4.92 -9.87
CA THR A 94 -9.02 4.70 -10.94
C THR A 94 -9.53 3.26 -11.02
N ASN A 95 -8.71 2.30 -10.56
CA ASN A 95 -9.00 0.87 -10.57
C ASN A 95 -8.96 0.28 -9.15
N VAL A 96 -9.91 0.73 -8.31
CA VAL A 96 -10.04 0.36 -6.88
C VAL A 96 -10.35 -1.12 -6.65
N GLU A 97 -10.81 -1.82 -7.69
CA GLU A 97 -10.99 -3.27 -7.72
C GLU A 97 -9.67 -4.04 -7.80
N GLY A 98 -8.54 -3.34 -7.98
CA GLY A 98 -7.21 -3.94 -7.99
C GLY A 98 -6.89 -4.73 -9.26
N LYS A 99 -7.65 -4.55 -10.34
CA LYS A 99 -7.40 -5.19 -11.64
C LYS A 99 -6.70 -4.26 -12.60
N CYS A 100 -5.74 -4.79 -13.34
CA CYS A 100 -5.06 -4.10 -14.42
C CYS A 100 -6.07 -3.79 -15.54
N PRO A 101 -6.24 -2.53 -15.96
CA PRO A 101 -7.20 -2.15 -17.01
C PRO A 101 -6.90 -2.75 -18.39
N VAL A 102 -5.67 -3.24 -18.60
CA VAL A 102 -5.22 -3.78 -19.88
C VAL A 102 -5.37 -5.30 -19.93
N SER A 103 -4.87 -6.00 -18.91
CA SER A 103 -4.82 -7.47 -18.90
C SER A 103 -5.94 -8.13 -18.09
N GLY A 104 -6.61 -7.39 -17.20
CA GLY A 104 -7.56 -7.94 -16.23
C GLY A 104 -6.91 -8.75 -15.08
N LEU A 105 -5.57 -8.89 -15.09
CA LEU A 105 -4.81 -9.53 -14.01
C LEU A 105 -4.71 -8.61 -12.79
N GLU A 106 -4.23 -9.13 -11.66
CA GLU A 106 -3.96 -8.31 -10.47
C GLU A 106 -3.00 -7.17 -10.81
N ALA A 107 -3.39 -5.95 -10.42
CA ALA A 107 -2.54 -4.78 -10.49
C ALA A 107 -1.51 -4.78 -9.36
N SER A 108 -0.45 -4.01 -9.54
CA SER A 108 0.66 -3.89 -8.59
C SER A 108 0.91 -2.42 -8.25
N PHE A 109 1.16 -2.14 -6.97
CA PHE A 109 1.54 -0.80 -6.51
C PHE A 109 2.88 -0.31 -7.08
N LYS A 110 3.67 -1.19 -7.73
CA LYS A 110 4.93 -0.83 -8.37
C LYS A 110 4.77 -0.31 -9.79
N PHE A 111 3.68 -0.66 -10.47
CA PHE A 111 3.45 -0.32 -11.86
C PHE A 111 2.23 0.59 -11.94
N PHE A 112 2.45 1.89 -12.06
CA PHE A 112 1.36 2.85 -12.11
C PHE A 112 1.65 4.01 -13.06
N LYS A 113 0.59 4.71 -13.45
CA LYS A 113 0.67 5.99 -14.15
C LYS A 113 -0.14 7.03 -13.38
N ILE A 114 0.43 8.23 -13.28
CA ILE A 114 -0.22 9.39 -12.69
C ILE A 114 -0.69 10.28 -13.83
N ASP A 115 -1.96 10.66 -13.81
CA ASP A 115 -2.48 11.78 -14.58
C ASP A 115 -2.43 13.01 -13.67
N GLU A 116 -1.48 13.91 -13.94
CA GLU A 116 -1.25 15.09 -13.11
C GLU A 116 -2.38 16.11 -13.22
N GLU A 117 -3.07 16.18 -14.36
CA GLU A 117 -4.17 17.12 -14.62
C GLU A 117 -5.45 16.62 -13.95
N ALA A 118 -5.75 15.34 -14.11
CA ALA A 118 -6.93 14.72 -13.49
C ALA A 118 -6.73 14.40 -11.99
N ALA A 119 -5.50 14.52 -11.48
CA ALA A 119 -5.10 14.10 -10.13
C ALA A 119 -5.52 12.65 -9.84
N THR A 120 -5.18 11.74 -10.76
CA THR A 120 -5.50 10.31 -10.64
C THR A 120 -4.26 9.44 -10.74
N ILE A 121 -4.37 8.23 -10.20
CA ILE A 121 -3.37 7.17 -10.30
C ILE A 121 -4.05 5.88 -10.75
N THR A 122 -3.45 5.23 -11.75
CA THR A 122 -3.92 3.93 -12.28
C THR A 122 -2.83 2.90 -12.10
N PHE A 123 -3.16 1.75 -11.51
CA PHE A 123 -2.23 0.64 -11.30
C PHE A 123 -2.31 -0.41 -12.41
N TYR A 124 -1.19 -1.02 -12.75
CA TYR A 124 -1.04 -2.00 -13.83
C TYR A 124 -0.40 -3.29 -13.31
N HIS A 125 -0.54 -4.34 -14.10
CA HIS A 125 0.20 -5.58 -13.95
C HIS A 125 1.66 -5.38 -14.36
N ASP A 126 2.55 -6.26 -13.89
CA ASP A 126 3.97 -6.29 -14.27
C ASP A 126 4.22 -6.72 -15.73
#